data_AF-A0A7Y8MEP4-F1
#
_entry.id   AF-A0A7Y8MEP4-F1
#
_cell.length_a   1.000
_cell.length_b   1.000
_cell.length_c   1.000
_cell.angle_alpha   90.00
_cell.angle_beta   90.00
_cell.angle_gamma   90.00
#
_symmetry.space_group_name_H-M   'P 1'
#
loop_
_entity.id
_entity.type
_entity.pdbx_description
1 polymer ?
#
loop_
_entity_poly.entity_id
_entity_poly.type
_entity_poly.pdbx_seq_one_letter_code
_entity_poly.pdbx_strand_id
1 'polypeptide(L)'
;MRFAAMAGLCLWLAACSGGPTRSIEIGNGGAAPASPFAANHGQAPAPPAMRAAAGQTAPPEGTGAGGIDFGRWRSADPAVYGPAFAAQMAARYATAERRAEARADLEANGFACRDLPGALECRIEIMEQSCAKDWYVAFETGRETPRAGFDVMCLGAAE
;
A
#
# COMPACT_ATOMS: atom_id res chain seq x y z
N MET A 1 51.35 43.24 -8.43
CA MET A 1 51.05 41.92 -9.03
C MET A 1 49.58 41.65 -8.73
N ARG A 2 48.64 41.77 -9.70
CA ARG A 2 48.24 40.75 -10.71
C ARG A 2 47.51 39.58 -10.02
N PHE A 3 46.25 39.18 -10.24
CA PHE A 3 45.24 39.38 -11.29
C PHE A 3 43.81 39.10 -10.73
N ALA A 4 42.78 39.66 -11.39
CA ALA A 4 41.39 39.21 -11.36
C ALA A 4 41.07 38.38 -12.63
N ALA A 5 40.21 37.35 -12.52
CA ALA A 5 39.39 36.69 -13.58
C ALA A 5 38.70 35.46 -12.92
N MET A 6 37.37 35.31 -12.79
CA MET A 6 36.23 35.33 -13.72
C MET A 6 36.15 34.11 -14.66
N ALA A 7 34.98 33.44 -14.58
CA ALA A 7 34.38 32.45 -15.49
C ALA A 7 35.12 31.10 -15.65
N GLY A 8 34.49 29.93 -15.67
CA GLY A 8 33.11 29.56 -15.94
C GLY A 8 33.16 28.35 -16.87
N LEU A 9 32.86 27.14 -16.38
CA LEU A 9 32.66 25.95 -17.23
C LEU A 9 32.07 24.79 -16.43
N CYS A 10 30.88 24.33 -16.83
CA CYS A 10 30.62 22.92 -17.14
C CYS A 10 29.17 22.78 -17.61
N LEU A 11 29.02 22.72 -18.94
CA LEU A 11 27.82 22.22 -19.60
C LEU A 11 27.60 20.76 -19.20
N TRP A 12 26.35 20.42 -18.86
CA TRP A 12 25.84 19.07 -19.04
C TRP A 12 24.52 19.14 -19.81
N LEU A 13 24.61 18.87 -21.12
CA LEU A 13 23.48 18.40 -21.90
C LEU A 13 23.28 16.91 -21.57
N ALA A 14 22.18 16.57 -20.91
CA ALA A 14 21.68 15.20 -20.90
C ALA A 14 20.61 15.10 -21.99
N ALA A 15 20.96 14.38 -23.05
CA ALA A 15 20.12 14.13 -24.22
C ALA A 15 18.87 13.31 -23.85
N CYS A 16 17.69 13.80 -24.23
CA CYS A 16 16.51 12.98 -24.36
C CYS A 16 16.65 12.11 -25.62
N SER A 17 17.11 10.87 -25.48
CA SER A 17 16.99 9.88 -26.55
C SER A 17 15.54 9.39 -26.61
N GLY A 18 14.77 10.00 -27.52
CA GLY A 18 13.51 9.44 -27.98
C GLY A 18 13.77 8.20 -28.83
N GLY A 19 13.63 7.02 -28.23
CA GLY A 19 13.55 5.75 -28.95
C GLY A 19 12.12 5.51 -29.44
N PRO A 20 11.91 4.99 -30.66
CA PRO A 20 10.58 4.69 -31.16
C PRO A 20 9.95 3.54 -30.38
N THR A 21 8.73 3.77 -29.89
CA THR A 21 7.86 2.78 -29.28
C THR A 21 7.61 1.65 -30.27
N ARG A 22 8.21 0.48 -30.04
CA ARG A 22 7.74 -0.77 -30.67
C ARG A 22 6.39 -1.09 -30.03
N SER A 23 5.32 -0.88 -30.77
CA SER A 23 4.01 -1.46 -30.49
C SER A 23 4.17 -2.98 -30.46
N ILE A 24 4.23 -3.55 -29.26
CA ILE A 24 4.03 -4.97 -29.07
C ILE A 24 2.51 -5.16 -29.16
N GLU A 25 2.05 -5.63 -30.31
CA GLU A 25 0.76 -6.31 -30.40
C GLU A 25 0.83 -7.54 -29.49
N ILE A 26 0.34 -7.40 -28.25
CA ILE A 26 0.08 -8.55 -27.39
C ILE A 26 -1.24 -9.15 -27.88
N GLY A 27 -1.09 -10.23 -28.63
CA GLY A 27 -2.20 -11.06 -29.06
C GLY A 27 -3.03 -11.57 -27.88
N ASN A 28 -4.34 -11.66 -28.14
CA ASN A 28 -5.30 -12.42 -27.35
C ASN A 28 -4.79 -13.84 -27.09
N GLY A 29 -4.71 -14.25 -25.82
CA GLY A 29 -4.42 -15.65 -25.49
C GLY A 29 -4.02 -15.90 -24.04
N GLY A 30 -4.96 -15.72 -23.11
CA GLY A 30 -4.82 -16.17 -21.73
C GLY A 30 -5.42 -15.17 -20.76
N ALA A 31 -6.65 -15.39 -20.34
CA ALA A 31 -7.21 -14.70 -19.18
C ALA A 31 -6.28 -14.97 -18.00
N ALA A 32 -5.53 -13.95 -17.56
CA ALA A 32 -4.91 -13.99 -16.24
C ALA A 32 -6.02 -14.34 -15.24
N PRO A 33 -5.80 -15.27 -14.30
CA PRO A 33 -6.79 -15.54 -13.27
C PRO A 33 -7.19 -14.20 -12.66
N ALA A 34 -8.50 -13.93 -12.62
CA ALA A 34 -9.04 -12.71 -12.06
C ALA A 34 -8.41 -12.51 -10.68
N SER A 35 -7.73 -11.38 -10.47
CA SER A 35 -7.11 -11.10 -9.18
C SER A 35 -8.20 -11.21 -8.11
N PRO A 36 -8.00 -12.02 -7.05
CA PRO A 36 -9.01 -12.20 -6.01
C PRO A 36 -9.35 -10.92 -5.23
N PHE A 37 -8.64 -9.82 -5.50
CA PHE A 37 -8.81 -8.53 -4.84
C PHE A 37 -9.36 -7.44 -5.78
N ALA A 38 -9.39 -7.66 -7.09
CA ALA A 38 -9.95 -6.71 -8.06
C ALA A 38 -11.46 -6.49 -7.86
N ALA A 39 -12.15 -7.39 -7.15
CA ALA A 39 -13.59 -7.36 -6.98
C ALA A 39 -14.11 -6.44 -5.86
N ASN A 40 -13.27 -5.87 -4.98
CA ASN A 40 -13.77 -5.28 -3.71
C ASN A 40 -13.30 -3.85 -3.39
N HIS A 41 -12.61 -3.15 -4.29
CA HIS A 41 -12.27 -1.75 -4.06
C HIS A 41 -13.54 -0.88 -4.02
N GLY A 42 -13.81 -0.24 -2.88
CA GLY A 42 -14.94 0.69 -2.70
C GLY A 42 -16.35 0.09 -2.72
N GLN A 43 -16.48 -1.22 -2.93
CA GLN A 43 -17.77 -1.94 -2.90
C GLN A 43 -17.84 -2.96 -1.77
N ALA A 44 -16.90 -2.93 -0.84
CA ALA A 44 -17.00 -3.74 0.36
C ALA A 44 -18.36 -3.40 1.03
N PRO A 45 -19.29 -4.37 1.16
CA PRO A 45 -20.51 -4.12 1.92
C PRO A 45 -20.09 -3.64 3.30
N ALA A 46 -20.83 -2.65 3.85
CA ALA A 46 -20.63 -2.18 5.22
C ALA A 46 -20.37 -3.40 6.10
N PRO A 47 -19.25 -3.42 6.85
CA PRO A 47 -18.82 -4.64 7.51
C PRO A 47 -19.99 -5.16 8.34
N PRO A 48 -20.37 -6.45 8.23
CA PRO A 48 -21.26 -7.01 9.22
C PRO A 48 -20.61 -6.69 10.56
N ALA A 49 -21.40 -6.20 11.54
CA ALA A 49 -20.93 -5.68 12.83
C ALA A 49 -20.09 -6.67 13.68
N MET A 50 -19.70 -7.82 13.10
CA MET A 50 -19.00 -8.95 13.68
C MET A 50 -17.75 -9.40 12.88
N ARG A 51 -17.25 -8.66 11.88
CA ARG A 51 -16.00 -9.02 11.17
C ARG A 51 -14.75 -8.22 11.51
N ALA A 52 -14.84 -7.22 12.39
CA ALA A 52 -13.71 -6.90 13.24
C ALA A 52 -13.34 -8.19 13.95
N ALA A 53 -12.22 -8.82 13.59
CA ALA A 53 -11.76 -10.02 14.27
C ALA A 53 -11.73 -9.69 15.76
N ALA A 54 -12.59 -10.33 16.55
CA ALA A 54 -12.80 -9.99 17.95
C ALA A 54 -11.43 -9.93 18.65
N GLY A 55 -11.00 -8.73 19.06
CA GLY A 55 -9.71 -8.49 19.71
C GLY A 55 -8.66 -7.70 18.92
N GLN A 56 -8.91 -7.28 17.68
CA GLN A 56 -8.01 -6.33 17.02
C GLN A 56 -8.10 -4.94 17.67
N THR A 57 -6.96 -4.40 18.09
CA THR A 57 -6.86 -3.02 18.55
C THR A 57 -6.42 -2.11 17.42
N ALA A 58 -6.83 -0.85 17.49
CA ALA A 58 -6.35 0.16 16.56
C ALA A 58 -4.81 0.20 16.56
N PRO A 59 -4.16 0.36 15.40
CA PRO A 59 -2.72 0.53 15.38
C PRO A 59 -2.35 1.83 16.13
N PRO A 60 -1.16 1.89 16.74
CA PRO A 60 -0.69 3.13 17.34
C PRO A 60 -0.59 4.24 16.28
N GLU A 61 -0.56 5.50 16.71
CA GLU A 61 -0.05 6.55 15.85
C GLU A 61 1.48 6.56 15.91
N GLY A 62 2.13 6.72 14.76
CA GLY A 62 3.58 6.55 14.62
C GLY A 62 4.00 5.09 14.41
N THR A 63 5.24 4.77 14.78
CA THR A 63 5.84 3.45 14.57
C THR A 63 5.24 2.38 15.49
N GLY A 64 4.65 1.35 14.89
CA GLY A 64 4.20 0.14 15.56
C GLY A 64 5.33 -0.86 15.86
N ALA A 65 5.01 -1.91 16.61
CA ALA A 65 6.01 -2.85 17.14
C ALA A 65 6.73 -3.66 16.05
N GLY A 66 6.12 -3.87 14.88
CA GLY A 66 6.79 -4.45 13.72
C GLY A 66 7.43 -3.41 12.79
N GLY A 67 7.64 -2.17 13.25
CA GLY A 67 8.37 -1.13 12.53
C GLY A 67 7.61 -0.48 11.36
N ILE A 68 6.29 -0.65 11.29
CA ILE A 68 5.43 0.09 10.35
C ILE A 68 5.08 1.43 10.99
N ASP A 69 5.34 2.53 10.30
CA ASP A 69 4.91 3.86 10.73
C ASP A 69 3.50 4.15 10.22
N PHE A 70 2.52 4.16 11.11
CA PHE A 70 1.13 4.45 10.82
C PHE A 70 0.83 5.96 10.80
N GLY A 71 1.81 6.83 11.02
CA GLY A 71 1.65 8.28 11.03
C GLY A 71 0.59 8.74 12.04
N ARG A 72 -0.02 9.90 11.77
CA ARG A 72 -1.12 10.47 12.59
C ARG A 72 -2.49 10.19 11.98
N TRP A 73 -2.77 8.91 11.73
CA TRP A 73 -3.91 8.46 10.93
C TRP A 73 -5.28 8.89 11.49
N ARG A 74 -5.40 9.20 12.80
CA ARG A 74 -6.69 9.69 13.34
C ARG A 74 -7.04 11.08 12.84
N SER A 75 -6.03 11.89 12.55
CA SER A 75 -6.16 13.27 12.09
C SER A 75 -5.93 13.45 10.59
N ALA A 76 -5.53 12.39 9.89
CA ALA A 76 -5.17 12.46 8.49
C ALA A 76 -6.41 12.42 7.58
N ASP A 77 -6.33 13.11 6.45
CA ASP A 77 -7.25 12.91 5.34
C ASP A 77 -7.06 11.50 4.76
N PRO A 78 -8.09 10.63 4.75
CA PRO A 78 -7.99 9.27 4.19
C PRO A 78 -7.47 9.25 2.74
N ALA A 79 -7.83 10.23 1.92
CA ALA A 79 -7.41 10.31 0.52
C ALA A 79 -5.91 10.57 0.36
N VAL A 80 -5.27 11.14 1.37
CA VAL A 80 -3.81 11.35 1.43
C VAL A 80 -3.13 10.18 2.13
N TYR A 81 -3.73 9.71 3.23
CA TYR A 81 -3.16 8.68 4.08
C TYR A 81 -3.06 7.31 3.38
N GLY A 82 -4.12 6.86 2.71
CA GLY A 82 -4.15 5.56 2.05
C GLY A 82 -3.03 5.36 1.02
N PRO A 83 -2.84 6.29 0.06
CA PRO A 83 -1.72 6.21 -0.88
C PRO A 83 -0.35 6.25 -0.22
N ALA A 84 -0.17 7.03 0.85
CA ALA A 84 1.10 7.11 1.58
C ALA A 84 1.42 5.78 2.29
N PHE A 85 0.43 5.17 2.95
CA PHE A 85 0.57 3.84 3.55
C PHE A 85 0.88 2.78 2.49
N ALA A 86 0.19 2.81 1.34
CA ALA A 86 0.45 1.89 0.24
C ALA A 86 1.90 2.00 -0.30
N ALA A 87 2.40 3.23 -0.47
CA ALA A 87 3.78 3.49 -0.90
C ALA A 87 4.80 2.97 0.13
N GLN A 88 4.54 3.17 1.42
CA GLN A 88 5.38 2.64 2.49
C GLN A 88 5.45 1.10 2.46
N MET A 89 4.31 0.41 2.30
CA MET A 89 4.29 -1.05 2.23
C MET A 89 5.02 -1.56 0.98
N ALA A 90 4.84 -0.89 -0.16
CA ALA A 90 5.56 -1.21 -1.39
C ALA A 90 7.08 -1.07 -1.20
N ALA A 91 7.55 0.01 -0.57
CA ALA A 91 8.97 0.23 -0.29
C ALA A 91 9.53 -0.79 0.72
N ARG A 92 8.81 -1.05 1.81
CA ARG A 92 9.24 -1.96 2.89
C ARG A 92 9.41 -3.40 2.40
N TYR A 93 8.56 -3.84 1.47
CA TYR A 93 8.50 -5.22 0.99
C TYR A 93 8.92 -5.37 -0.49
N ALA A 94 9.81 -4.49 -0.96
CA ALA A 94 10.28 -4.48 -2.34
C ALA A 94 11.06 -5.75 -2.72
N THR A 95 11.74 -6.41 -1.77
CA THR A 95 12.56 -7.59 -2.04
C THR A 95 11.87 -8.89 -1.58
N ALA A 96 12.30 -10.02 -2.15
CA ALA A 96 11.76 -11.33 -1.79
C ALA A 96 12.05 -11.70 -0.33
N GLU A 97 13.23 -11.33 0.17
CA GLU A 97 13.64 -11.56 1.56
C GLU A 97 12.71 -10.80 2.51
N ARG A 98 12.44 -9.52 2.22
CA ARG A 98 11.50 -8.71 3.01
C ARG A 98 10.09 -9.28 2.98
N ARG A 99 9.62 -9.79 1.84
CA ARG A 99 8.31 -10.45 1.72
C ARG A 99 8.21 -11.73 2.54
N ALA A 100 9.30 -12.48 2.69
CA ALA A 100 9.32 -13.68 3.53
C ALA A 100 9.08 -13.37 5.02
N GLU A 101 9.40 -12.15 5.47
CA GLU A 101 9.19 -11.66 6.84
C GLU A 101 7.82 -11.00 7.04
N ALA A 102 7.05 -10.77 5.96
CA ALA A 102 5.89 -9.90 5.98
C ALA A 102 4.82 -10.31 7.00
N ARG A 103 4.52 -11.61 7.12
CA ARG A 103 3.53 -12.10 8.08
C ARG A 103 3.90 -11.71 9.51
N ALA A 104 5.11 -12.02 9.94
CA ALA A 104 5.56 -11.76 11.30
C ALA A 104 5.58 -10.26 11.59
N ASP A 105 6.09 -9.45 10.66
CA ASP A 105 6.09 -7.99 10.77
C ASP A 105 4.67 -7.43 10.91
N LEU A 106 3.73 -7.87 10.07
CA LEU A 106 2.36 -7.37 10.05
C LEU A 106 1.59 -7.83 11.31
N GLU A 107 1.71 -9.09 11.71
CA GLU A 107 1.11 -9.61 12.94
C GLU A 107 1.64 -8.87 14.19
N ALA A 108 2.94 -8.54 14.22
CA ALA A 108 3.53 -7.72 15.28
C ALA A 108 2.96 -6.28 15.31
N ASN A 109 2.44 -5.78 14.19
CA ASN A 109 1.74 -4.49 14.12
C ASN A 109 0.21 -4.63 14.34
N GLY A 110 -0.29 -5.82 14.68
CA GLY A 110 -1.70 -6.06 15.00
C GLY A 110 -2.57 -6.51 13.82
N PHE A 111 -1.98 -6.75 12.63
CA PHE A 111 -2.73 -7.33 11.51
C PHE A 111 -3.11 -8.79 11.81
N ALA A 112 -4.34 -9.19 11.46
CA ALA A 112 -4.66 -10.61 11.30
C ALA A 112 -4.33 -11.03 9.87
N CYS A 113 -3.45 -12.02 9.74
CA CYS A 113 -3.00 -12.54 8.45
C CYS A 113 -3.62 -13.91 8.15
N ARG A 114 -4.13 -14.08 6.93
CA ARG A 114 -4.74 -15.30 6.42
C ARG A 114 -4.09 -15.69 5.10
N ASP A 115 -3.79 -16.98 4.96
CA ASP A 115 -3.38 -17.54 3.68
C ASP A 115 -4.61 -17.77 2.80
N LEU A 116 -4.53 -17.27 1.58
CA LEU A 116 -5.48 -17.51 0.50
C LEU A 116 -4.79 -18.34 -0.58
N PRO A 117 -5.54 -19.04 -1.46
CA PRO A 117 -4.94 -19.70 -2.61
C PRO A 117 -4.10 -18.72 -3.45
N GLY A 118 -2.77 -18.88 -3.41
CA GLY A 118 -1.83 -18.03 -4.13
C GLY A 118 -1.60 -16.63 -3.56
N ALA A 119 -2.05 -16.34 -2.33
CA ALA A 119 -1.84 -15.03 -1.71
C ALA A 119 -1.77 -15.06 -0.17
N LEU A 120 -1.14 -14.06 0.40
CA LEU A 120 -1.21 -13.72 1.84
C LEU A 120 -2.00 -12.42 1.97
N GLU A 121 -3.08 -12.42 2.76
CA GLU A 121 -3.88 -11.24 3.07
C GLU A 121 -3.77 -10.92 4.57
N CYS A 122 -3.37 -9.70 4.91
CA CYS A 122 -3.26 -9.21 6.27
C CYS A 122 -4.13 -7.97 6.43
N ARG A 123 -4.99 -7.94 7.46
CA ARG A 123 -5.90 -6.80 7.70
C ARG A 123 -6.02 -6.40 9.16
N ILE A 124 -6.22 -5.09 9.38
CA ILE A 124 -6.72 -4.51 10.63
C ILE A 124 -8.05 -3.83 10.31
N GLU A 125 -9.12 -4.25 10.96
CA GLU A 125 -10.44 -3.64 10.83
C GLU A 125 -10.93 -3.20 12.21
N ILE A 126 -11.11 -1.90 12.40
CA ILE A 126 -11.59 -1.33 13.67
C ILE A 126 -12.81 -0.46 13.45
N MET A 127 -13.62 -0.32 14.50
CA MET A 127 -14.67 0.68 14.58
C MET A 127 -14.21 1.79 15.52
N GLU A 128 -14.14 3.03 15.02
CA GLU A 128 -13.85 4.22 15.82
C GLU A 128 -14.80 5.35 15.41
N GLN A 129 -15.47 5.97 16.38
CA GLN A 129 -16.41 7.10 16.15
C GLN A 129 -17.48 6.80 15.08
N SER A 130 -18.03 5.59 15.06
CA SER A 130 -19.02 5.14 14.07
C SER A 130 -18.50 4.99 12.63
N CYS A 131 -17.18 5.02 12.43
CA CYS A 131 -16.54 4.71 11.16
C CYS A 131 -15.72 3.41 11.27
N ALA A 132 -15.91 2.52 10.30
CA ALA A 132 -15.00 1.42 10.05
C ALA A 132 -13.73 1.98 9.42
N LYS A 133 -12.58 1.62 9.99
CA LYS A 133 -11.25 1.94 9.47
C LYS A 133 -10.56 0.63 9.15
N ASP A 134 -10.12 0.48 7.92
CA ASP A 134 -9.59 -0.77 7.39
C ASP A 134 -8.21 -0.54 6.79
N TRP A 135 -7.20 -1.20 7.37
CA TRP A 135 -5.88 -1.32 6.75
C TRP A 135 -5.77 -2.70 6.15
N TYR A 136 -5.33 -2.77 4.89
CA TYR A 136 -5.06 -4.04 4.24
C TYR A 136 -3.68 -4.07 3.60
N VAL A 137 -3.06 -5.25 3.61
CA VAL A 137 -1.83 -5.57 2.88
C VAL A 137 -1.99 -6.97 2.28
N ALA A 138 -1.76 -7.09 0.98
CA ALA A 138 -1.96 -8.32 0.22
C ALA A 138 -0.75 -8.63 -0.67
N PHE A 139 -0.21 -9.82 -0.52
CA PHE A 139 0.88 -10.35 -1.36
C PHE A 139 0.29 -11.42 -2.28
N GLU A 140 0.26 -11.15 -3.58
CA GLU A 140 -0.18 -12.13 -4.59
C GLU A 140 1.02 -12.78 -5.27
N THR A 141 0.88 -14.06 -5.59
CA THR A 141 1.83 -14.77 -6.45
C THR A 141 1.92 -14.07 -7.80
N GLY A 142 3.15 -13.82 -8.27
CA GLY A 142 3.41 -13.16 -9.56
C GLY A 142 3.37 -11.63 -9.51
N ARG A 143 3.15 -11.01 -8.34
CA ARG A 143 3.34 -9.56 -8.14
C ARG A 143 4.61 -9.27 -7.37
N GLU A 144 5.37 -8.28 -7.85
CA GLU A 144 6.61 -7.85 -7.21
C GLU A 144 6.34 -6.97 -5.98
N THR A 145 5.29 -6.15 -6.02
CA THR A 145 4.90 -5.29 -4.89
C THR A 145 3.57 -5.75 -4.29
N PRO A 146 3.41 -5.67 -2.96
CA PRO A 146 2.12 -5.90 -2.35
C PRO A 146 1.09 -4.86 -2.83
N ARG A 147 -0.19 -5.22 -2.77
CA ARG A 147 -1.25 -4.22 -2.70
C ARG A 147 -1.48 -3.85 -1.24
N ALA A 148 -1.65 -2.57 -0.98
CA ALA A 148 -1.98 -2.09 0.35
C ALA A 148 -2.86 -0.85 0.25
N GLY A 149 -3.54 -0.52 1.34
CA GLY A 149 -4.39 0.65 1.40
C GLY A 149 -4.99 0.87 2.77
N PHE A 150 -5.71 1.98 2.87
CA PHE A 150 -6.49 2.37 4.03
C PHE A 150 -7.81 2.94 3.57
N ASP A 151 -8.90 2.41 4.11
CA ASP A 151 -10.26 2.84 3.80
C ASP A 151 -11.00 3.27 5.06
N VAL A 152 -11.89 4.25 4.92
CA VAL A 152 -12.80 4.71 5.98
C VAL A 152 -14.23 4.66 5.48
N MET A 153 -15.10 3.96 6.21
CA MET A 153 -16.51 3.83 5.90
C MET A 153 -17.35 4.20 7.13
N CYS A 154 -18.05 5.32 7.09
CA CYS A 154 -18.84 5.80 8.23
C CYS A 154 -20.31 5.36 8.15
N LEU A 155 -20.83 4.79 9.24
CA LEU A 155 -22.25 4.50 9.37
C LEU A 155 -23.02 5.82 9.43
N GLY A 156 -23.86 6.10 8.43
CA GLY A 156 -24.74 7.27 8.43
C GLY A 156 -24.29 8.46 7.59
N ALA A 157 -23.35 8.30 6.64
CA ALA A 157 -23.26 9.21 5.51
C ALA A 157 -24.45 8.97 4.55
N ALA A 158 -25.65 9.26 5.03
CA ALA A 158 -26.76 9.58 4.15
C ALA A 158 -26.55 11.02 3.68
N GLU A 159 -26.70 11.23 2.38
CA GLU A 159 -26.71 12.54 1.72
C GLU A 159 -27.70 13.52 2.38
#